data_AF-A0A9P5PTZ8-F1
#
_entry.id   AF-A0A9P5PTZ8-F1
#
_cell.length_a   1.000
_cell.length_b   1.000
_cell.length_c   1.000
_cell.angle_alpha   90.00
_cell.angle_beta   90.00
_cell.angle_gamma   90.00
#
_symmetry.space_group_name_H-M   'P 1'
#
loop_
_entity.id
_entity.type
_entity.pdbx_description
1 polymer ?
#
loop_
_entity_poly.entity_id
_entity_poly.type
_entity_poly.pdbx_seq_one_letter_code
_entity_poly.pdbx_strand_id
1 'polypeptide(L)'
;MSTRPRTPPINPNPTHGTPRRRKHPSTPSKSTQGIKTRLPHRIATPERVREALNEDLALDFEADEWQAHTVYRCLQGYDGMVIAATGLGKSLIFMMLSLSSSTISDAHP
;
A
#
# COMPACT_ATOMS: atom_id res chain seq x y z
N MET A 1 22.50 -18.73 -28.04
CA MET A 1 23.60 -18.10 -27.26
C MET A 1 22.97 -17.44 -26.03
N SER A 2 23.30 -17.89 -24.82
CA SER A 2 22.67 -17.42 -23.57
C SER A 2 23.65 -16.53 -22.82
N THR A 3 23.43 -15.21 -22.88
CA THR A 3 24.22 -14.19 -22.19
C THR A 3 23.59 -13.87 -20.84
N ARG A 4 23.70 -14.78 -19.88
CA ARG A 4 23.41 -14.44 -18.48
C ARG A 4 24.66 -13.82 -17.85
N PRO A 5 24.57 -12.62 -17.26
CA PRO A 5 25.70 -12.05 -16.55
C PRO A 5 26.05 -12.95 -15.36
N ARG A 6 27.29 -13.43 -15.31
CA ARG A 6 27.82 -14.23 -14.20
C ARG A 6 28.05 -13.32 -13.00
N THR A 7 27.51 -13.71 -11.85
CA THR A 7 27.83 -13.09 -10.57
C THR A 7 29.34 -13.18 -10.33
N PRO A 8 30.01 -12.09 -9.90
CA PRO A 8 31.44 -12.13 -9.65
C PRO A 8 31.76 -13.12 -8.50
N PRO A 9 32.91 -13.80 -8.56
CA PRO A 9 33.34 -14.70 -7.49
C PRO A 9 33.51 -13.93 -6.19
N ILE A 10 33.02 -14.50 -5.09
CA ILE A 10 33.23 -14.00 -3.74
C ILE A 10 34.75 -14.02 -3.49
N ASN A 11 35.35 -12.85 -3.29
CA ASN A 11 36.76 -12.73 -2.97
C ASN A 11 36.97 -13.13 -1.49
N PRO A 12 37.71 -14.20 -1.18
CA PRO A 12 37.93 -14.64 0.20
C PRO A 12 38.94 -13.76 0.95
N ASN A 13 39.60 -12.80 0.29
CA ASN A 13 40.56 -11.92 0.97
C ASN A 13 39.82 -10.90 1.85
N PRO A 14 39.99 -10.96 3.19
CA PRO A 14 39.47 -9.93 4.08
C PRO A 14 40.26 -8.65 3.80
N THR A 15 39.59 -7.65 3.22
CA THR A 15 40.14 -6.32 3.12
C THR A 15 40.43 -5.84 4.55
N HIS A 16 41.66 -5.40 4.84
CA HIS A 16 42.03 -4.70 6.08
C HIS A 16 41.37 -3.30 6.15
N GLY A 17 40.10 -3.20 5.81
CA GLY A 17 39.26 -2.04 5.98
C GLY A 17 38.46 -2.20 7.27
N THR A 18 38.34 -1.11 8.02
CA THR A 18 37.60 -0.98 9.28
C THR A 18 36.44 -1.97 9.41
N PRO A 19 36.24 -2.64 10.57
CA PRO A 19 35.16 -3.61 10.76
C PRO A 19 33.84 -3.03 10.26
N ARG A 20 33.34 -3.52 9.12
CA ARG A 20 32.05 -3.12 8.59
C ARG A 20 30.98 -3.79 9.43
N ARG A 21 30.77 -3.26 10.65
CA ARG A 21 29.70 -3.68 11.54
C ARG A 21 28.37 -3.37 10.84
N ARG A 22 27.67 -4.40 10.38
CA ARG A 22 26.29 -4.26 9.91
C ARG A 22 25.48 -3.63 11.04
N LYS A 23 24.73 -2.58 10.72
CA LYS A 23 23.81 -1.93 11.66
C LYS A 23 22.69 -2.94 11.97
N HIS A 24 22.82 -3.66 13.08
CA HIS A 24 21.72 -4.48 13.59
C HIS A 24 20.72 -3.53 14.25
N PRO A 25 19.44 -3.53 13.80
CA PRO A 25 18.42 -2.77 14.51
C PRO A 25 18.31 -3.33 15.94
N SER A 26 18.44 -2.45 16.93
CA SER A 26 18.41 -2.80 18.36
C SER A 26 17.01 -3.20 18.85
N THR A 27 15.99 -2.95 18.03
CA THR A 27 14.60 -3.29 18.29
C THR A 27 14.04 -4.04 17.08
N PRO A 28 13.07 -4.96 17.25
CA PRO A 28 12.25 -5.38 16.13
C PRO A 28 11.74 -4.10 15.46
N SER A 29 11.87 -4.04 14.13
CA SER A 29 11.45 -2.90 13.29
C SER A 29 10.21 -2.30 13.92
N LYS A 30 10.25 -1.02 14.33
CA LYS A 30 9.04 -0.32 14.75
C LYS A 30 8.07 -0.52 13.59
N SER A 31 7.11 -1.42 13.76
CA SER A 31 6.00 -1.53 12.82
C SER A 31 5.50 -0.11 12.71
N THR A 32 5.47 0.39 11.48
CA THR A 32 4.98 1.72 11.11
C THR A 32 3.73 1.99 11.92
N GLN A 33 3.88 2.79 12.98
CA GLN A 33 2.83 3.02 13.96
C GLN A 33 1.64 3.61 13.21
N GLY A 34 0.48 2.95 13.28
CA GLY A 34 -0.72 3.38 12.56
C GLY A 34 -1.11 2.50 11.37
N ILE A 35 -0.25 1.58 10.91
CA ILE A 35 -0.62 0.67 9.83
C ILE A 35 -1.53 -0.44 10.34
N LYS A 36 -2.75 -0.48 9.82
CA LYS A 36 -3.76 -1.49 10.11
C LYS A 36 -3.45 -2.75 9.30
N THR A 37 -3.11 -3.83 10.01
CA THR A 37 -2.88 -5.14 9.39
C THR A 37 -4.18 -5.86 9.01
N ARG A 38 -5.30 -5.42 9.58
CA ARG A 38 -6.64 -5.93 9.28
C ARG A 38 -7.59 -4.76 9.09
N LEU A 39 -8.31 -4.79 7.97
CA LEU A 39 -9.41 -3.89 7.69
C LEU A 39 -10.75 -4.62 7.91
N PRO A 40 -11.85 -3.88 8.14
CA PRO A 40 -13.21 -4.44 8.15
C PRO A 40 -13.49 -5.30 6.93
N HIS A 41 -14.33 -6.33 7.06
CA HIS A 41 -14.59 -7.31 6.00
C HIS A 41 -15.01 -6.68 4.66
N ARG A 42 -15.83 -5.61 4.71
CA ARG A 42 -16.32 -4.85 3.55
C ARG A 42 -15.20 -4.19 2.73
N ILE A 43 -14.05 -3.93 3.34
CA ILE A 43 -12.89 -3.26 2.71
C ILE A 43 -11.60 -4.07 2.92
N ALA A 44 -11.73 -5.38 3.13
CA ALA A 44 -10.61 -6.26 3.45
C ALA A 44 -9.69 -6.54 2.25
N THR A 45 -10.19 -6.37 1.03
CA THR A 45 -9.42 -6.54 -0.21
C THR A 45 -9.70 -5.41 -1.20
N PRO A 46 -8.80 -5.13 -2.15
CA PRO A 46 -9.03 -4.12 -3.18
C PRO A 46 -10.31 -4.38 -4.00
N GLU A 47 -10.65 -5.64 -4.26
CA GLU A 47 -11.86 -6.03 -5.01
C GLU A 47 -13.11 -5.65 -4.22
N ARG A 48 -13.11 -5.89 -2.90
CA ARG A 48 -14.20 -5.48 -2.01
C ARG A 48 -14.33 -3.96 -1.92
N VAL A 49 -13.20 -3.24 -1.93
CA VAL A 49 -13.22 -1.77 -2.02
C VAL A 49 -13.86 -1.31 -3.33
N ARG A 50 -13.60 -1.99 -4.44
CA ARG A 50 -14.22 -1.70 -5.73
C ARG A 50 -15.72 -1.99 -5.75
N GLU A 51 -16.14 -3.11 -5.16
CA GLU A 51 -17.57 -3.41 -4.95
C GLU A 51 -18.25 -2.31 -4.13
N ALA A 52 -17.66 -1.96 -2.99
CA ALA A 52 -18.17 -0.90 -2.11
C ALA A 52 -18.20 0.47 -2.81
N LEU A 53 -17.21 0.79 -3.64
CA LEU A 53 -17.18 2.00 -4.46
C LEU A 53 -18.39 2.07 -5.40
N ASN A 54 -18.68 0.98 -6.10
CA ASN A 54 -19.79 0.95 -7.05
C ASN A 54 -21.15 1.01 -6.34
N GLU A 55 -21.28 0.33 -5.20
CA GLU A 55 -22.52 0.32 -4.40
C GLU A 55 -22.79 1.67 -3.72
N ASP A 56 -21.81 2.21 -2.97
CA ASP A 56 -22.01 3.39 -2.13
C ASP A 56 -22.10 4.69 -2.94
N LEU A 57 -21.40 4.76 -4.07
CA LEU A 57 -21.39 5.95 -4.94
C LEU A 57 -22.33 5.82 -6.14
N ALA A 58 -23.03 4.68 -6.29
CA ALA A 58 -23.93 4.39 -7.42
C ALA A 58 -23.32 4.80 -8.76
N LEU A 59 -22.07 4.40 -9.00
CA LEU A 59 -21.32 4.80 -10.20
C LEU A 59 -21.87 4.06 -11.42
N ASP A 60 -22.09 4.80 -12.51
CA ASP A 60 -22.41 4.22 -13.83
C ASP A 60 -21.20 3.54 -14.50
N PHE A 61 -20.03 3.64 -13.88
CA PHE A 61 -18.77 3.12 -14.39
C PHE A 61 -18.01 2.37 -13.29
N GLU A 62 -17.20 1.42 -13.72
CA GLU A 62 -16.37 0.63 -12.81
C GLU A 62 -15.09 1.38 -12.44
N ALA A 63 -14.79 1.47 -11.15
CA ALA A 63 -13.54 2.06 -10.69
C ALA A 63 -12.32 1.24 -11.16
N ASP A 64 -11.26 1.94 -11.58
CA ASP A 64 -10.03 1.30 -12.03
C ASP A 64 -9.34 0.55 -10.88
N GLU A 65 -8.61 -0.51 -11.22
CA GLU A 65 -7.84 -1.32 -10.25
C GLU A 65 -6.90 -0.46 -9.39
N TRP A 66 -6.18 0.49 -10.01
CA TRP A 66 -5.23 1.35 -9.30
C TRP A 66 -5.93 2.30 -8.32
N GLN A 67 -7.17 2.72 -8.58
CA GLN A 67 -7.96 3.56 -7.68
C GLN A 67 -8.36 2.77 -6.43
N ALA A 68 -8.92 1.57 -6.62
CA ALA A 68 -9.32 0.68 -5.53
C ALA A 68 -8.11 0.26 -4.68
N HIS A 69 -6.98 -0.08 -5.31
CA HIS A 69 -5.75 -0.42 -4.61
C HIS A 69 -5.21 0.76 -3.78
N THR A 70 -5.26 1.97 -4.33
CA THR A 70 -4.81 3.17 -3.61
C THR A 70 -5.67 3.41 -2.37
N VAL A 71 -7.00 3.37 -2.52
CA VAL A 71 -7.93 3.53 -1.39
C VAL A 71 -7.66 2.48 -0.32
N TYR A 72 -7.49 1.20 -0.70
CA TYR A 72 -7.17 0.12 0.22
C TYR A 72 -5.90 0.43 1.05
N ARG A 73 -4.82 0.90 0.41
CA ARG A 73 -3.57 1.27 1.08
C ARG A 73 -3.75 2.48 2.01
N CYS A 74 -4.51 3.48 1.60
CA CYS A 74 -4.83 4.63 2.45
C CYS A 74 -5.64 4.21 3.69
N LEU A 75 -6.62 3.31 3.54
CA LEU A 75 -7.42 2.77 4.65
C LEU A 75 -6.58 1.94 5.61
N GLN A 76 -5.55 1.23 5.09
CA GLN A 76 -4.53 0.57 5.90
C GLN A 76 -3.65 1.57 6.69
N GLY A 77 -3.78 2.88 6.49
CA GLY A 77 -2.97 3.90 7.16
C GLY A 77 -1.62 4.14 6.49
N TYR A 78 -1.46 3.76 5.22
CA TYR A 78 -0.29 4.20 4.44
C TYR A 78 -0.51 5.61 3.92
N ASP A 79 0.51 6.45 4.11
CA ASP A 79 0.64 7.69 3.36
C ASP A 79 1.11 7.38 1.93
N GLY A 80 0.53 8.06 0.94
CA GLY A 80 0.81 7.81 -0.47
C GLY A 80 0.62 9.06 -1.32
N MET A 81 1.31 9.06 -2.47
CA MET A 81 1.16 10.10 -3.50
C MET A 81 0.66 9.45 -4.78
N VAL A 82 -0.42 9.99 -5.33
CA VAL A 82 -1.04 9.52 -6.57
C VAL A 82 -0.70 10.49 -7.68
N ILE A 83 -0.14 9.99 -8.78
CA ILE A 83 0.13 10.76 -9.99
C ILE A 83 -0.68 10.14 -11.13
N ALA A 84 -1.67 10.88 -11.63
CA ALA A 84 -2.46 10.47 -12.79
C ALA A 84 -2.90 11.68 -13.61
N ALA A 85 -3.05 11.51 -14.93
CA ALA A 85 -3.52 12.56 -15.84
C ALA A 85 -4.94 13.06 -15.52
N THR A 86 -5.28 14.28 -15.93
CA THR A 86 -6.62 14.86 -15.79
C THR A 86 -7.66 13.96 -16.45
N GLY A 87 -8.86 13.86 -15.86
CA GLY A 87 -9.94 12.99 -16.36
C GLY A 87 -9.89 11.54 -15.85
N LEU A 88 -8.76 11.07 -15.31
CA LEU A 88 -8.64 9.70 -14.77
C LEU A 88 -9.27 9.51 -13.37
N GLY A 89 -10.23 10.34 -12.98
CA GLY A 89 -11.02 10.09 -11.76
C GLY A 89 -10.27 10.10 -10.43
N LYS A 90 -9.12 10.78 -10.30
CA LYS A 90 -8.36 10.87 -9.02
C LYS A 90 -9.20 11.34 -7.81
N SER A 91 -10.21 12.17 -8.06
CA SER A 91 -11.14 12.66 -7.01
C SER A 91 -11.94 11.53 -6.35
N LEU A 92 -12.16 10.42 -7.05
CA LEU A 92 -12.86 9.24 -6.54
C LEU A 92 -12.22 8.70 -5.26
N ILE A 93 -10.89 8.76 -5.18
CA ILE A 93 -10.12 8.30 -4.02
C ILE A 93 -10.52 9.08 -2.77
N PHE A 94 -10.64 10.41 -2.86
CA PHE A 94 -11.00 11.26 -1.71
C PHE A 94 -12.46 11.08 -1.30
N MET A 95 -13.37 10.93 -2.26
CA MET A 95 -14.79 10.68 -1.97
C MET A 95 -14.97 9.38 -1.18
N MET A 96 -14.27 8.32 -1.58
CA MET A 96 -14.35 7.03 -0.89
C MET A 96 -13.75 7.05 0.51
N LEU A 97 -12.61 7.73 0.69
CA LEU A 97 -12.01 7.89 2.01
C LEU A 97 -12.97 8.61 2.97
N SER A 98 -13.69 9.61 2.48
CA SER A 98 -14.72 10.31 3.26
C SER A 98 -15.86 9.38 3.70
N LEU A 99 -16.41 8.57 2.79
CA LEU A 99 -17.50 7.62 3.09
C LEU A 99 -17.05 6.50 4.04
N SER A 100 -15.81 6.05 3.89
CA SER A 100 -15.22 5.02 4.74
C SER A 100 -15.01 5.52 6.17
N SER A 101 -14.69 6.80 6.36
CA SER A 101 -14.60 7.40 7.70
C SER A 101 -15.96 7.43 8.41
N SER A 102 -17.05 7.68 7.68
CA SER A 102 -18.40 7.66 8.26
C SER A 102 -18.83 6.26 8.70
N THR A 103 -18.57 5.23 7.89
CA THR A 103 -18.93 3.84 8.20
C THR A 103 -18.06 3.19 9.28
N ILE A 104 -16.81 3.63 9.45
CA ILE A 104 -15.95 3.17 10.56
C ILE A 104 -16.40 3.76 11.91
N SER A 105 -17.04 4.94 11.91
CA SER A 105 -17.59 5.56 13.13
C SER A 105 -18.78 4.80 13.70
N ASP A 106 -19.56 4.11 12.87
CA ASP A 106 -20.73 3.33 13.29
C ASP A 106 -20.38 1.92 13.80
N ALA A 107 -19.11 1.49 13.66
CA ALA A 107 -18.64 0.17 14.09
C ALA A 107 -18.09 0.14 15.54
N HIS A 108 -18.27 1.22 16.30
CA HIS A 108 -17.90 1.31 17.72
C HIS A 108 -19.15 1.35 18.62
N PRO A 109 -19.47 0.28 19.37
CA PRO A 109 -20.20 0.37 20.62
C PRO A 109 -19.33 0.92 21.76
#